data_AF-A0A180GVI2-F1
#
_entry.id   AF-A0A180GVI2-F1
#
_cell.length_a   1.000
_cell.length_b   1.000
_cell.length_c   1.000
_cell.angle_alpha   90.00
_cell.angle_beta   90.00
_cell.angle_gamma   90.00
#
_symmetry.space_group_name_H-M   'P 1'
#
loop_
_entity.id
_entity.type
_entity.pdbx_description
1 polymer ?
#
loop_
_entity_poly.entity_id
_entity_poly.type
_entity_poly.pdbx_seq_one_letter_code
_entity_poly.pdbx_strand_id
1 'polypeptide(L)'
;MSSDSDDSIAPSKICIKKLNRKNYAAWCYHMEQYLNGQGHDELFEPKYYEKPHAKKYKKKNSAGISLLLSTVCDELHPKIRTHKTFLEAWNALA
;
A
#
# COMPACT_ATOMS: atom_id res chain seq x y z
N MET A 1 -15.18 -44.89 -0.67
CA MET A 1 -14.67 -43.86 0.26
C MET A 1 -13.54 -43.13 -0.43
N SER A 2 -13.77 -41.90 -0.88
CA SER A 2 -12.72 -40.92 -1.19
C SER A 2 -13.25 -39.58 -0.72
N SER A 3 -12.62 -39.07 0.34
CA SER A 3 -12.92 -37.77 0.93
C SER A 3 -11.93 -36.79 0.33
N ASP A 4 -12.32 -36.12 -0.75
CA ASP A 4 -11.61 -34.93 -1.21
C ASP A 4 -11.99 -33.79 -0.26
N SER A 5 -11.20 -33.65 0.80
CA SER A 5 -11.19 -32.43 1.61
C SER A 5 -10.56 -31.34 0.75
N ASP A 6 -11.43 -30.63 0.04
CA ASP A 6 -11.13 -29.38 -0.63
C ASP A 6 -10.87 -28.35 0.48
N ASP A 7 -9.64 -28.34 1.01
CA ASP A 7 -9.11 -27.30 1.88
C ASP A 7 -9.05 -26.02 1.05
N SER A 8 -10.22 -25.39 0.91
CA SER A 8 -10.37 -24.02 0.48
C SER A 8 -9.60 -23.16 1.48
N ILE A 9 -8.32 -22.90 1.17
CA ILE A 9 -7.48 -21.93 1.86
C ILE A 9 -8.22 -20.60 1.71
N ALA A 10 -9.06 -20.29 2.69
CA ALA A 10 -9.74 -19.01 2.75
C ALA A 10 -8.64 -17.94 2.66
N PRO A 11 -8.73 -16.98 1.73
CA PRO A 11 -7.74 -15.93 1.63
C PRO A 11 -7.71 -15.24 2.98
N SER A 12 -6.65 -15.48 3.73
CA SER A 12 -6.42 -14.84 5.02
C SER A 12 -6.43 -13.35 4.70
N LYS A 13 -7.48 -12.64 5.15
CA LYS A 13 -7.59 -11.20 4.93
C LYS A 13 -6.29 -10.59 5.43
N ILE A 14 -5.46 -10.07 4.52
CA ILE A 14 -4.18 -9.47 4.85
C ILE A 14 -4.47 -8.33 5.83
N CYS A 15 -4.19 -8.57 7.10
CA CYS A 15 -4.35 -7.57 8.14
C CYS A 15 -3.03 -6.81 8.24
N ILE A 16 -2.94 -5.70 7.53
CA ILE A 16 -1.79 -4.80 7.63
C ILE A 16 -1.89 -4.07 8.97
N LYS A 17 -1.10 -4.51 9.95
CA LYS A 17 -0.99 -3.81 11.24
C LYS A 17 -0.53 -2.38 10.99
N LYS A 18 -1.20 -1.39 11.60
CA LYS A 18 -0.83 0.02 11.42
C LYS A 18 0.65 0.27 11.72
N LEU A 19 1.31 1.05 10.87
CA LEU A 19 2.70 1.45 11.03
C LEU A 19 2.90 2.24 12.33
N ASN A 20 3.89 1.82 13.09
CA ASN A 20 4.45 2.49 14.26
C ASN A 20 5.99 2.41 14.21
N ARG A 21 6.66 2.99 15.22
CA ARG A 21 8.13 3.10 15.26
C ARG A 21 8.87 1.77 15.33
N LYS A 22 8.20 0.65 15.58
CA LYS A 22 8.82 -0.67 15.85
C LYS A 22 8.54 -1.70 14.77
N ASN A 23 7.60 -1.46 13.85
CA ASN A 23 7.13 -2.48 12.91
C ASN A 23 7.31 -2.10 11.43
N TYR A 24 8.16 -1.12 11.12
CA TYR A 24 8.35 -0.63 9.75
C TYR A 24 8.66 -1.74 8.75
N ALA A 25 9.63 -2.61 9.02
CA ALA A 25 10.01 -3.68 8.08
C ALA A 25 8.84 -4.63 7.75
N ALA A 26 8.08 -5.06 8.76
CA ALA A 26 6.93 -5.93 8.56
C ALA A 26 5.77 -5.22 7.84
N TRP A 27 5.49 -3.96 8.21
CA TRP A 27 4.48 -3.14 7.55
C TRP A 27 4.80 -2.91 6.08
N CYS A 28 6.06 -2.56 5.78
CA CYS A 28 6.58 -2.32 4.44
C CYS A 28 6.37 -3.54 3.55
N TYR A 29 6.84 -4.72 4.00
CA TYR A 29 6.65 -5.98 3.28
C TYR A 29 5.17 -6.27 2.99
N HIS A 30 4.29 -6.14 3.98
CA HIS A 30 2.86 -6.42 3.78
C HIS A 30 2.19 -5.42 2.81
N MET A 31 2.56 -4.15 2.84
CA MET A 31 2.04 -3.15 1.91
C MET A 31 2.51 -3.36 0.49
N GLU A 32 3.79 -3.69 0.28
CA GLU A 32 4.33 -4.03 -1.03
C GLU A 32 3.60 -5.25 -1.62
N GLN A 33 3.46 -6.33 -0.85
CA GLN A 33 2.74 -7.53 -1.30
C GLN A 33 1.27 -7.24 -1.59
N TYR A 34 0.61 -6.40 -0.79
CA TYR A 34 -0.77 -5.99 -1.02
C TYR A 34 -0.93 -5.21 -2.34
N LEU A 35 -0.06 -4.23 -2.59
CA LEU A 35 -0.11 -3.43 -3.82
C LEU A 35 0.25 -4.25 -5.05
N ASN A 36 1.23 -5.14 -4.93
CA ASN A 36 1.60 -6.08 -5.99
C ASN A 36 0.42 -7.01 -6.34
N GLY A 37 -0.26 -7.56 -5.33
CA GLY A 37 -1.45 -8.40 -5.53
C GLY A 37 -2.63 -7.67 -6.19
N GLN A 38 -2.64 -6.33 -6.16
CA GLN A 38 -3.64 -5.49 -6.83
C GLN A 38 -3.16 -4.96 -8.21
N GLY A 39 -1.95 -5.31 -8.66
CA GLY A 39 -1.36 -4.79 -9.90
C GLY A 39 -1.07 -3.28 -9.85
N HIS A 40 -0.65 -2.79 -8.67
CA HIS A 40 -0.33 -1.39 -8.38
C HIS A 40 1.16 -1.16 -8.09
N ASP A 41 2.02 -2.10 -8.51
CA ASP A 41 3.48 -2.03 -8.46
C ASP A 41 4.06 -0.76 -9.12
N GLU A 42 3.41 -0.27 -10.18
CA GLU A 42 3.79 0.99 -10.86
C GLU A 42 3.81 2.22 -9.92
N LEU A 43 3.11 2.18 -8.77
CA LEU A 43 3.15 3.27 -7.79
C LEU A 43 4.53 3.45 -7.15
N PHE A 44 5.40 2.44 -7.17
CA PHE A 44 6.76 2.53 -6.68
C PHE A 44 7.75 3.01 -7.74
N GLU A 45 7.32 3.11 -9.00
CA GLU A 45 8.21 3.47 -10.11
C GLU A 45 8.22 4.99 -10.35
N PRO A 46 9.37 5.67 -10.32
CA PRO A 46 9.44 7.12 -10.56
C PRO A 46 8.81 7.56 -11.89
N LYS A 47 8.97 6.73 -12.94
CA LYS A 47 8.41 6.98 -14.29
C LYS A 47 6.89 7.12 -14.30
N TYR A 48 6.19 6.51 -13.35
CA TYR A 48 4.73 6.63 -13.21
C TYR A 48 4.30 8.10 -12.94
N TYR A 49 5.17 8.87 -12.30
CA TYR A 49 4.91 10.26 -11.89
C TYR A 49 5.27 11.30 -12.96
N GLU A 50 5.85 10.88 -14.10
CA GLU A 50 6.22 11.78 -15.20
C GLU A 50 5.02 12.36 -15.98
N LYS A 51 3.84 11.71 -15.90
CA LYS A 51 2.60 12.15 -16.59
C LYS A 51 1.44 12.40 -15.62
N PRO A 52 1.55 13.39 -14.71
CA PRO A 52 0.63 13.56 -13.57
C PRO A 52 -0.78 14.04 -13.96
N HIS A 53 -0.99 14.41 -15.22
CA HIS A 53 -2.27 14.95 -15.69
C HIS A 53 -3.29 13.86 -16.08
N ALA A 54 -2.84 12.62 -16.28
CA ALA A 54 -3.73 11.54 -16.67
C ALA A 54 -4.77 11.22 -15.58
N LYS A 55 -6.03 11.04 -15.97
CA LYS A 55 -7.12 10.69 -15.02
C LYS A 55 -6.81 9.39 -14.26
N LYS A 56 -6.28 8.38 -14.97
CA LYS A 56 -5.84 7.10 -14.37
C LYS A 56 -4.76 7.33 -13.31
N TYR A 57 -3.78 8.18 -13.61
CA TYR A 57 -2.71 8.55 -12.70
C TYR A 57 -3.28 9.14 -11.39
N LYS A 58 -4.10 10.20 -11.50
CA LYS A 58 -4.63 10.91 -10.32
C LYS A 58 -5.45 9.98 -9.42
N LYS A 59 -6.25 9.10 -10.05
CA LYS A 59 -7.07 8.11 -9.32
C LYS A 59 -6.20 7.13 -8.54
N LYS A 60 -5.22 6.50 -9.20
CA LYS A 60 -4.34 5.51 -8.55
C LYS A 60 -3.44 6.15 -7.49
N ASN A 61 -2.88 7.33 -7.76
CA ASN A 61 -2.08 8.08 -6.78
C ASN A 61 -2.91 8.42 -5.52
N SER A 62 -4.13 8.94 -5.70
CA SER A 62 -5.02 9.25 -4.58
C SER A 62 -5.44 8.01 -3.80
N ALA A 63 -5.69 6.88 -4.49
CA ALA A 63 -5.98 5.60 -3.86
C ALA A 63 -4.78 5.10 -3.03
N GLY A 64 -3.56 5.22 -3.54
CA GLY A 64 -2.33 4.89 -2.82
C GLY A 64 -2.16 5.74 -1.56
N ILE A 65 -2.31 7.07 -1.66
CA ILE A 65 -2.23 7.97 -0.48
C ILE A 65 -3.29 7.62 0.56
N SER A 66 -4.53 7.33 0.13
CA SER A 66 -5.62 6.92 1.02
C SER A 66 -5.30 5.60 1.73
N LEU A 67 -4.66 4.66 1.04
CA LEU A 67 -4.18 3.40 1.62
C LEU A 67 -3.07 3.64 2.64
N LEU A 68 -2.13 4.56 2.40
CA LEU A 68 -1.11 4.91 3.40
C LEU A 68 -1.78 5.44 4.68
N LEU A 69 -2.72 6.38 4.55
CA LEU A 69 -3.41 6.96 5.70
C LEU A 69 -4.19 5.92 6.53
N SER A 70 -4.75 4.89 5.89
CA SER A 70 -5.47 3.82 6.60
C SER A 70 -4.55 2.81 7.29
N THR A 71 -3.31 2.69 6.82
CA THR A 71 -2.33 1.69 7.27
C THR A 71 -1.24 2.26 8.17
N VAL A 72 -1.27 3.55 8.53
CA VAL A 72 -0.38 4.15 9.52
C VAL A 72 -1.14 4.65 10.74
N CYS A 73 -0.44 4.85 11.87
CA CYS A 73 -0.99 5.58 13.02
C CYS A 73 -1.19 7.06 12.72
N ASP A 74 -2.18 7.68 13.38
CA ASP A 74 -2.60 9.07 13.11
C ASP A 74 -1.47 10.10 13.33
N GLU A 75 -0.51 9.79 14.21
CA GLU A 75 0.71 10.59 14.43
C GLU A 75 1.56 10.77 13.15
N LEU A 76 1.45 9.83 12.20
CA LEU A 76 2.20 9.85 10.94
C LEU A 76 1.41 10.51 9.80
N HIS A 77 0.13 10.83 9.98
CA HIS A 77 -0.68 11.51 8.96
C HIS A 77 -0.10 12.85 8.50
N PRO A 78 0.46 13.71 9.39
CA PRO A 78 1.09 14.95 8.94
C PRO A 78 2.23 14.71 7.96
N LYS A 79 3.06 13.68 8.17
CA LYS A 79 4.15 13.32 7.25
C LYS A 79 3.64 12.87 5.88
N ILE A 80 2.50 12.18 5.82
CA ILE A 80 1.92 11.77 4.53
C ILE A 80 1.33 12.97 3.79
N ARG A 81 0.61 13.85 4.50
CA ARG A 81 -0.12 14.97 3.91
C ARG A 81 0.78 16.07 3.32
N THR A 82 2.06 16.10 3.68
CA THR A 82 3.04 17.03 3.08
C THR A 82 3.43 16.67 1.66
N HIS A 83 3.13 15.45 1.20
CA HIS A 83 3.54 14.95 -0.10
C HIS A 83 2.37 14.82 -1.08
N LYS A 84 2.64 15.07 -2.36
CA LYS A 84 1.63 15.05 -3.43
C LYS A 84 1.51 13.69 -4.09
N THR A 85 2.57 12.88 -3.98
CA THR A 85 2.67 11.58 -4.62
C THR A 85 2.72 10.46 -3.58
N PHE A 86 2.20 9.30 -3.94
CA PHE A 86 2.32 8.10 -3.12
C PHE A 86 3.80 7.76 -2.86
N LEU A 87 4.66 7.82 -3.87
CA LEU A 87 6.07 7.48 -3.74
C LEU A 87 6.82 8.41 -2.77
N GLU A 88 6.61 9.72 -2.85
CA GLU A 88 7.19 10.66 -1.87
C GLU A 88 6.67 10.39 -0.46
N ALA A 89 5.35 10.18 -0.31
CA ALA A 89 4.74 9.90 0.98
C ALA A 89 5.25 8.57 1.58
N TRP A 90 5.44 7.55 0.75
CA TRP A 90 6.03 6.27 1.12
C TRP A 90 7.45 6.44 1.63
N ASN A 91 8.29 7.14 0.87
CA ASN A 91 9.69 7.39 1.23
C ASN A 91 9.84 8.20 2.52
N ALA A 92 8.89 9.09 2.83
CA ALA A 92 8.88 9.87 4.07
C ALA A 92 8.53 9.05 5.33
N LEU A 93 7.99 7.85 5.16
CA LEU A 93 7.69 6.91 6.25
C LEU A 93 8.84 5.95 6.56
N ALA A 94 9.87 5.91 5.69
CA ALA A 94 11.09 5.13 5.87
C ALA A 94 12.04 5.74 6.92
#